data_AF-A0A949Z3H0-F1
#
_entry.id   AF-A0A949Z3H0-F1
#
_cell.length_a   1.000
_cell.length_b   1.000
_cell.length_c   1.000
_cell.angle_alpha   90.00
_cell.angle_beta   90.00
_cell.angle_gamma   90.00
#
_symmetry.space_group_name_H-M   'P 1'
#
loop_
_entity.id
_entity.type
_entity.pdbx_description
1 polymer ?
#
loop_
_entity_poly.entity_id
_entity_poly.type
_entity_poly.pdbx_seq_one_letter_code
_entity_poly.pdbx_strand_id
1 'polypeptide(L)'
;MFIAILALRSEIRGVKEQLSLQHFADYTKRYQEIIVHFPEDINEAAFDLRNRRDDYDRTMRYMRAYFDLCFEEWYMRTRLDDPGLWSVWSGGMKAAFSKIAFQDAWSIVRSDTAFGDEFEAFVNSLIAESKSRPSPIKK
;
A
#
# COMPACT_ATOMS: atom_id res chain seq x y z
N MET A 1 -26.94 -35.26 -8.28
CA MET A 1 -26.37 -34.15 -9.08
C MET A 1 -26.40 -32.82 -8.32
N PHE A 2 -27.55 -32.38 -7.77
CA PHE A 2 -27.65 -31.12 -7.00
C PHE A 2 -26.74 -31.06 -5.76
N ILE A 3 -26.66 -32.15 -4.98
CA ILE A 3 -25.79 -32.21 -3.79
C ILE A 3 -24.31 -32.03 -4.16
N ALA A 4 -23.86 -32.63 -5.26
CA ALA A 4 -22.49 -32.47 -5.75
C ALA A 4 -22.21 -31.02 -6.20
N ILE A 5 -23.17 -30.36 -6.86
CA ILE A 5 -23.04 -28.93 -7.24
C ILE A 5 -22.95 -28.03 -6.01
N LEU A 6 -23.74 -28.31 -4.96
CA LEU A 6 -23.70 -27.56 -3.70
C LEU A 6 -22.37 -27.77 -2.96
N ALA A 7 -21.88 -29.02 -2.89
CA ALA A 7 -20.59 -29.33 -2.30
C ALA A 7 -19.43 -28.61 -3.03
N LEU A 8 -19.42 -28.67 -4.38
CA LEU A 8 -18.43 -27.98 -5.20
C LEU A 8 -18.43 -26.47 -4.96
N ARG A 9 -19.62 -25.86 -4.84
CA ARG A 9 -19.75 -24.43 -4.52
C ARG A 9 -19.19 -24.08 -3.14
N SER A 10 -19.44 -24.92 -2.14
CA SER A 10 -18.90 -24.74 -0.80
C SER A 10 -17.37 -24.87 -0.79
N GLU A 11 -16.83 -25.84 -1.51
CA GLU A 11 -15.39 -26.06 -1.63
C GLU A 11 -14.70 -24.88 -2.34
N ILE A 12 -15.25 -24.42 -3.47
CA ILE A 12 -14.74 -23.23 -4.18
C ILE A 12 -14.73 -22.01 -3.26
N ARG A 13 -15.77 -21.83 -2.43
CA ARG A 13 -15.82 -20.73 -1.47
C ARG A 13 -14.71 -20.86 -0.42
N GLY A 14 -14.53 -22.04 0.17
CA GLY A 14 -13.48 -22.29 1.16
C GLY A 14 -12.07 -22.05 0.58
N VAL A 15 -11.82 -22.51 -0.65
CA VAL A 15 -10.54 -22.27 -1.35
C VAL A 15 -10.31 -20.78 -1.60
N LYS A 16 -11.34 -20.02 -2.01
CA LYS A 16 -11.24 -18.57 -2.19
C LYS A 16 -10.91 -17.85 -0.89
N GLU A 17 -11.61 -18.19 0.20
CA GLU A 17 -11.37 -17.61 1.52
C GLU A 17 -9.95 -17.91 2.01
N GLN A 18 -9.46 -19.15 1.83
CA GLN A 18 -8.10 -19.52 2.18
C GLN A 18 -7.05 -18.78 1.34
N LEU A 19 -7.29 -18.61 0.04
CA LEU A 19 -6.38 -17.88 -0.85
C LEU A 19 -6.31 -16.39 -0.47
N SER A 20 -7.45 -15.76 -0.17
CA SER A 20 -7.50 -14.38 0.34
C SER A 20 -6.69 -14.24 1.64
N LEU A 21 -6.87 -15.16 2.58
CA LEU A 21 -6.13 -15.16 3.85
C LEU A 21 -4.62 -15.34 3.65
N GLN A 22 -4.22 -16.21 2.73
CA GLN A 22 -2.82 -16.41 2.39
C GLN A 22 -2.21 -15.15 1.79
N HIS A 23 -2.86 -14.54 0.79
CA HIS A 23 -2.39 -13.27 0.21
C HIS A 23 -2.32 -12.18 1.27
N PHE A 24 -3.34 -12.06 2.12
CA PHE A 24 -3.31 -11.09 3.21
C PHE A 24 -2.10 -11.28 4.14
N ALA A 25 -1.81 -12.53 4.54
CA ALA A 25 -0.67 -12.85 5.38
C ALA A 25 0.67 -12.55 4.69
N ASP A 26 0.82 -12.93 3.42
CA ASP A 26 2.06 -12.72 2.65
C ASP A 26 2.35 -11.22 2.44
N TYR A 27 1.34 -10.44 2.07
CA TYR A 27 1.49 -8.99 1.87
C TYR A 27 1.70 -8.25 3.19
N THR A 28 1.03 -8.66 4.26
CA THR A 28 1.25 -8.11 5.61
C THR A 28 2.67 -8.38 6.09
N LYS A 29 3.21 -9.57 5.84
CA LYS A 29 4.59 -9.90 6.19
C LYS A 29 5.58 -9.01 5.45
N ARG A 30 5.44 -8.85 4.13
CA ARG A 30 6.30 -7.95 3.33
C ARG A 30 6.20 -6.50 3.78
N TYR A 31 4.99 -6.04 4.09
CA TYR A 31 4.78 -4.72 4.67
C TYR A 31 5.56 -4.55 5.98
N GLN A 32 5.46 -5.51 6.91
CA GLN A 32 6.21 -5.48 8.17
C GLN A 32 7.71 -5.48 7.94
N GLU A 33 8.20 -6.33 7.02
CA GLU A 33 9.61 -6.37 6.63
C GLU A 33 10.10 -5.04 6.08
N ILE A 34 9.26 -4.26 5.38
CA ILE A 34 9.62 -2.93 4.89
C ILE A 34 9.61 -1.89 6.02
N ILE A 35 8.53 -1.82 6.80
CA ILE A 35 8.32 -0.76 7.80
C ILE A 35 9.38 -0.78 8.90
N VAL A 36 9.86 -1.95 9.32
CA VAL A 36 10.89 -2.04 10.38
C VAL A 36 12.23 -1.41 9.99
N HIS A 37 12.43 -1.11 8.71
CA HIS A 37 13.64 -0.45 8.25
C HIS A 37 13.49 1.05 8.01
N PHE A 38 12.28 1.60 8.13
CA PHE A 38 12.07 3.04 8.10
C PHE A 38 12.57 3.71 9.39
N PRO A 39 13.00 4.98 9.31
CA PRO A 39 13.37 5.73 10.50
C PRO A 39 12.13 5.98 11.38
N GLU A 40 12.34 6.10 12.69
CA GLU A 40 11.25 6.22 13.66
C GLU A 40 10.38 7.47 13.42
N ASP A 41 10.98 8.53 12.90
CA ASP A 41 10.34 9.82 12.62
C ASP A 41 9.66 9.88 11.24
N ILE A 42 9.59 8.77 10.48
CA ILE A 42 9.03 8.74 9.12
C ILE A 42 7.59 9.27 9.02
N ASN A 43 6.85 9.21 10.12
CA ASN A 43 5.46 9.64 10.21
C ASN A 43 5.28 11.07 10.74
N GLU A 44 6.38 11.75 11.08
CA GLU A 44 6.34 13.11 11.60
C GLU A 44 6.01 14.13 10.50
N ALA A 45 5.28 15.18 10.87
CA ALA A 45 4.92 16.25 9.94
C ALA A 45 6.13 17.11 9.55
N ALA A 46 7.18 17.13 10.39
CA ALA A 46 8.43 17.85 10.15
C ALA A 46 9.48 16.97 9.44
N PHE A 47 9.11 15.76 9.01
CA PHE A 47 10.04 14.87 8.34
C PHE A 47 10.58 15.53 7.06
N ASP A 48 11.90 15.59 6.93
CA ASP A 48 12.60 16.14 5.78
C ASP A 48 13.46 15.05 5.14
N LEU A 49 12.99 14.50 4.02
CA LEU A 49 13.69 13.42 3.33
C LEU A 49 15.05 13.87 2.78
N ARG A 50 15.19 15.13 2.34
CA ARG A 50 16.37 15.58 1.57
C ARG A 50 17.57 15.90 2.44
N ASN A 51 17.33 16.27 3.70
CA ASN A 51 18.40 16.65 4.63
C ASN A 51 18.98 15.46 5.42
N ARG A 52 18.52 14.23 5.20
CA ARG A 52 18.93 13.02 5.94
C ARG A 52 20.12 12.28 5.34
N ARG A 53 21.31 12.86 5.38
CA ARG A 53 22.50 12.25 4.74
C ARG A 53 22.85 10.83 5.22
N ASP A 54 22.57 10.51 6.49
CA ASP A 54 23.05 9.27 7.10
C ASP A 54 22.18 8.04 6.77
N ASP A 55 20.89 8.21 6.50
CA ASP A 55 19.96 7.11 6.24
C ASP A 55 19.08 7.30 4.98
N TYR A 56 19.37 8.31 4.15
CA TYR A 56 18.65 8.60 2.91
C TYR A 56 18.55 7.38 1.99
N ASP A 57 19.69 6.76 1.65
CA ASP A 57 19.74 5.65 0.69
C ASP A 57 18.97 4.43 1.19
N ARG A 58 19.06 4.16 2.51
CA ARG A 58 18.31 3.08 3.14
C ARG A 58 16.81 3.38 3.08
N THR A 59 16.40 4.56 3.50
CA THR A 59 15.00 4.99 3.50
C THR A 59 14.41 4.92 2.09
N MET A 60 15.12 5.46 1.09
CA MET A 60 14.68 5.45 -0.31
C MET A 60 14.61 4.06 -0.93
N ARG A 61 15.46 3.12 -0.50
CA ARG A 61 15.38 1.71 -0.94
C ARG A 61 14.10 1.06 -0.44
N TYR A 62 13.76 1.25 0.84
CA TYR A 62 12.54 0.70 1.42
C TYR A 62 11.28 1.45 0.96
N MET A 63 11.37 2.73 0.61
CA MET A 63 10.28 3.47 -0.04
C MET A 63 9.95 2.89 -1.42
N ARG A 64 10.97 2.54 -2.22
CA ARG A 64 10.74 1.84 -3.50
C ARG A 64 10.05 0.50 -3.27
N ALA A 65 10.56 -0.31 -2.35
CA ALA A 65 9.94 -1.59 -2.00
C ALA A 65 8.47 -1.43 -1.52
N TYR A 66 8.18 -0.35 -0.78
CA TYR A 66 6.82 -0.01 -0.38
C TYR A 66 5.93 0.34 -1.58
N PHE A 67 6.41 1.16 -2.52
CA PHE A 67 5.64 1.52 -3.71
C PHE A 67 5.43 0.33 -4.65
N ASP A 68 6.43 -0.55 -4.80
CA ASP A 68 6.30 -1.82 -5.52
C ASP A 68 5.21 -2.69 -4.89
N LEU A 69 5.20 -2.81 -3.56
CA LEU A 69 4.14 -3.53 -2.83
C LEU A 69 2.76 -2.91 -3.11
N CYS A 70 2.64 -1.58 -3.06
CA CYS A 70 1.38 -0.90 -3.35
C CYS A 70 0.91 -1.13 -4.78
N PHE A 71 1.83 -1.13 -5.74
CA PHE A 71 1.52 -1.42 -7.13
C PHE A 71 1.01 -2.85 -7.30
N GLU A 72 1.66 -3.83 -6.66
CA GLU A 72 1.21 -5.22 -6.67
C GLU A 72 -0.18 -5.41 -6.04
N GLU A 73 -0.45 -4.78 -4.90
CA GLU A 73 -1.77 -4.79 -4.24
C GLU A 73 -2.85 -4.17 -5.13
N TRP A 74 -2.55 -3.02 -5.75
CA TRP A 74 -3.45 -2.35 -6.69
C TRP A 74 -3.69 -3.18 -7.95
N TYR A 75 -2.66 -3.81 -8.49
CA TYR A 75 -2.78 -4.69 -9.64
C TYR A 75 -3.64 -5.92 -9.31
N MET A 76 -3.43 -6.51 -8.14
CA MET A 76 -4.18 -7.67 -7.65
C MET A 76 -5.66 -7.36 -7.40
N ARG A 77 -6.01 -6.13 -7.04
CA ARG A 77 -7.43 -5.70 -6.92
C ARG A 77 -8.24 -6.05 -8.17
N THR A 78 -7.66 -5.91 -9.37
CA THR A 78 -8.36 -6.20 -10.63
C THR A 78 -8.61 -7.70 -10.84
N ARG A 79 -7.95 -8.56 -10.05
CA ARG A 79 -7.96 -10.02 -10.17
C ARG A 79 -8.60 -10.72 -8.97
N LEU A 80 -8.64 -10.06 -7.81
CA LEU A 80 -9.26 -10.56 -6.58
C LEU A 80 -10.60 -9.86 -6.36
N ASP A 81 -11.68 -10.64 -6.39
CA ASP A 81 -13.04 -10.18 -6.06
C ASP A 81 -13.27 -10.21 -4.54
N ASP A 82 -12.35 -9.58 -3.80
CA ASP A 82 -12.42 -9.45 -2.33
C ASP A 82 -12.43 -7.97 -1.94
N PRO A 83 -13.63 -7.35 -1.84
CA PRO A 83 -13.76 -5.94 -1.47
C PRO A 83 -13.29 -5.68 -0.04
N GLY A 84 -13.30 -6.68 0.84
CA GLY A 84 -12.81 -6.56 2.21
C GLY A 84 -11.30 -6.39 2.22
N LEU A 85 -10.58 -7.26 1.50
CA LEU A 85 -9.13 -7.20 1.36
C LEU A 85 -8.68 -5.86 0.74
N TRP A 86 -9.32 -5.44 -0.34
CA TRP A 86 -9.00 -4.17 -0.99
C TRP A 86 -9.22 -2.96 -0.06
N SER A 87 -10.29 -2.97 0.73
CA SER A 87 -10.57 -1.88 1.69
C SER A 87 -9.42 -1.70 2.70
N VAL A 88 -8.83 -2.81 3.16
CA VAL A 88 -7.68 -2.78 4.09
C VAL A 88 -6.44 -2.23 3.40
N TRP A 89 -6.06 -2.75 2.23
CA TRP A 89 -4.88 -2.29 1.49
C TRP A 89 -4.98 -0.82 1.11
N SER A 90 -6.09 -0.42 0.47
CA SER A 90 -6.31 0.97 0.07
C SER A 90 -6.38 1.94 1.26
N GLY A 91 -6.92 1.48 2.41
CA GLY A 91 -6.88 2.23 3.67
C GLY A 91 -5.45 2.48 4.16
N GLY A 92 -4.60 1.45 4.11
CA GLY A 92 -3.16 1.54 4.45
C GLY A 92 -2.42 2.50 3.53
N MET A 93 -2.61 2.37 2.21
CA MET A 93 -2.03 3.29 1.23
C MET A 93 -2.45 4.73 1.50
N LYS A 94 -3.74 4.97 1.72
CA LYS A 94 -4.27 6.32 2.03
C LYS A 94 -3.65 6.91 3.28
N ALA A 95 -3.45 6.10 4.32
CA ALA A 95 -2.79 6.55 5.54
C ALA A 95 -1.32 6.91 5.30
N ALA A 96 -0.57 6.08 4.56
CA ALA A 96 0.83 6.33 4.24
C ALA A 96 1.01 7.57 3.34
N PHE A 97 0.27 7.67 2.23
CA PHE A 97 0.33 8.82 1.31
C PHE A 97 -0.21 10.13 1.91
N SER A 98 -0.82 10.10 3.10
CA SER A 98 -1.12 11.31 3.87
C SER A 98 0.11 11.94 4.55
N LYS A 99 1.24 11.22 4.59
CA LYS A 99 2.47 11.66 5.25
C LYS A 99 3.43 12.30 4.24
N ILE A 100 4.13 13.35 4.68
CA ILE A 100 5.04 14.11 3.82
C ILE A 100 6.19 13.24 3.28
N ALA A 101 6.73 12.34 4.10
CA ALA A 101 7.80 11.43 3.71
C ALA A 101 7.45 10.58 2.47
N PHE A 102 6.24 10.05 2.42
CA PHE A 102 5.78 9.20 1.33
C PHE A 102 5.44 10.03 0.09
N GLN A 103 4.92 11.26 0.25
CA GLN A 103 4.68 12.18 -0.86
C GLN A 103 5.99 12.61 -1.52
N ASP A 104 6.99 12.96 -0.71
CA ASP A 104 8.31 13.37 -1.19
C ASP A 104 9.03 12.21 -1.88
N ALA A 105 9.05 11.04 -1.25
CA ALA A 105 9.64 9.83 -1.84
C ALA A 105 8.93 9.45 -3.15
N TRP A 106 7.59 9.51 -3.20
CA TRP A 106 6.83 9.24 -4.42
C TRP A 106 7.21 10.18 -5.56
N SER A 107 7.39 11.47 -5.27
CA SER A 107 7.79 12.46 -6.28
C SER A 107 9.14 12.14 -6.94
N ILE A 108 10.04 11.47 -6.20
CA ILE A 108 11.35 11.04 -6.67
C ILE A 108 11.22 9.70 -7.40
N VAL A 109 10.62 8.67 -6.78
CA VAL A 109 10.57 7.31 -7.33
C VAL A 109 9.75 7.24 -8.61
N ARG A 110 8.62 7.95 -8.71
CA ARG A 110 7.84 7.96 -9.96
C ARG A 110 8.59 8.55 -11.16
N SER A 111 9.70 9.27 -10.92
CA SER A 111 10.52 9.85 -11.99
C SER A 111 11.55 8.86 -12.55
N ASP A 112 11.91 7.84 -11.76
CA ASP A 112 12.90 6.82 -12.15
C ASP A 112 12.28 5.43 -12.40
N THR A 113 11.03 5.22 -11.98
CA THR A 113 10.30 3.96 -12.10
C THR A 113 8.94 4.19 -12.73
N ALA A 114 8.62 3.44 -13.80
CA ALA A 114 7.34 3.52 -14.48
C ALA A 114 6.36 2.49 -13.92
N PHE A 115 5.32 2.95 -13.21
CA PHE A 115 4.27 2.08 -12.67
C PHE A 115 3.01 2.02 -13.56
N GLY A 116 2.95 2.89 -14.57
CA GLY A 116 1.83 3.00 -15.50
C GLY A 116 0.78 4.01 -15.04
N ASP A 117 0.16 4.66 -16.02
CA ASP A 117 -0.67 5.87 -15.83
C ASP A 117 -1.82 5.67 -14.85
N GLU A 118 -2.46 4.49 -14.84
CA GLU A 118 -3.62 4.21 -13.98
C GLU A 118 -3.25 4.14 -12.50
N PHE A 119 -2.16 3.46 -12.17
CA PHE A 119 -1.68 3.38 -10.79
C PHE A 119 -1.14 4.74 -10.32
N GLU A 120 -0.39 5.43 -11.18
CA GLU A 120 0.12 6.76 -10.85
C GLU A 120 -1.02 7.76 -10.62
N ALA A 121 -2.07 7.72 -11.43
CA ALA A 121 -3.28 8.52 -11.23
C ALA A 121 -3.97 8.19 -9.91
N PHE A 122 -4.06 6.90 -9.55
CA PHE A 122 -4.60 6.47 -8.26
C PHE A 122 -3.78 7.00 -7.08
N VAL A 123 -2.45 6.86 -7.09
CA VAL A 123 -1.61 7.40 -6.01
C VAL A 123 -1.74 8.92 -5.91
N ASN A 124 -1.74 9.62 -7.06
CA ASN A 124 -1.89 11.07 -7.09
C ASN A 124 -3.24 11.53 -6.56
N SER A 125 -4.32 10.76 -6.76
CA SER A 125 -5.64 11.07 -6.16
C SER A 125 -5.61 10.94 -4.64
N LEU A 126 -4.94 9.92 -4.10
CA LEU A 126 -4.75 9.77 -2.64
C LEU A 126 -4.00 10.97 -2.04
N ILE A 127 -2.95 11.41 -2.71
CA ILE A 127 -2.15 12.57 -2.28
C ILE A 127 -3.00 13.85 -2.34
N ALA A 128 -3.74 14.07 -3.42
CA ALA A 128 -4.64 15.22 -3.56
C ALA A 128 -5.73 15.25 -2.46
N GLU A 129 -6.34 14.09 -2.16
CA GLU A 129 -7.32 13.94 -1.08
C GLU A 129 -6.73 14.25 0.30
N SER A 130 -5.46 13.92 0.53
CA SER A 130 -4.80 14.22 1.80
C SER A 130 -4.62 15.74 2.01
N LYS A 131 -4.34 16.48 0.93
CA LYS A 131 -4.13 17.93 0.95
C LYS A 131 -5.42 18.74 1.11
N SER A 132 -6.56 18.20 0.66
CA SER A 132 -7.86 18.86 0.78
C SER A 132 -8.52 18.69 2.15
N ARG A 133 -8.04 17.75 2.97
CA ARG A 133 -8.51 17.58 4.35
C ARG A 133 -7.77 18.54 5.28
N PRO A 134 -8.44 19.49 5.95
CA PRO A 134 -7.80 20.31 6.97
C PRO A 134 -7.26 19.39 8.06
N SER A 135 -6.00 19.62 8.45
CA SER A 135 -5.34 18.85 9.51
C SER A 135 -6.22 18.84 10.76
N PRO A 136 -6.54 17.68 11.37
CA PRO A 136 -7.24 17.67 12.65
C PRO A 136 -6.35 18.42 13.64
N ILE A 137 -6.90 19.50 14.19
CA ILE A 137 -6.29 20.33 15.24
C ILE A 137 -5.71 19.38 16.29
N LYS A 138 -4.37 19.38 16.42
CA LYS A 138 -3.69 18.69 17.52
C LYS A 138 -4.22 19.29 18.82
N LYS A 139 -4.89 18.47 19.63
CA LYS A 139 -5.19 18.79 21.04
C LYS A 139 -3.92 18.70 21.86
#